data_AF-A0AAV0WE27-F1
#
_entry.id   AF-A0AAV0WE27-F1
#
_cell.length_a   1.000
_cell.length_b   1.000
_cell.length_c   1.000
_cell.angle_alpha   90.00
_cell.angle_beta   90.00
_cell.angle_gamma   90.00
#
_symmetry.space_group_name_H-M   'P 1'
#
loop_
_entity.id
_entity.type
_entity.pdbx_description
1 polymer ?
#
loop_
_entity_poly.entity_id
_entity_poly.type
_entity_poly.pdbx_seq_one_letter_code
_entity_poly.pdbx_strand_id
1 'polypeptide(L)'
;MPGENIYDEVSVSACDRYRTNTYFKVLDQIISSINSRFSGAREILKDLSLLSPERLMNMKKDNKSIPEDSFHNISNWLKDINGNDLKREYIMFSHSLSDLVSGLETPLLLHKPDGPDDTYDTDSSDNTNTDDENNTGLANPETKITINTILHVLSNYNLMSAFPNLYLAYKALGTIPATSASAERTFSKVKLIKTRLRSTIDQNRLESLMLISCEKDIQINYNEVIDTFGLSSQVLKDALMFK
;
A
#
# COMPACT_ATOMS: atom_id res chain seq x y z
N MET A 1 -47.46 16.85 -36.75
CA MET A 1 -47.09 18.10 -36.06
C MET A 1 -45.99 18.76 -36.87
N PRO A 2 -46.20 19.98 -37.42
CA PRO A 2 -45.15 20.71 -38.12
C PRO A 2 -44.30 21.45 -37.08
N GLY A 3 -43.04 21.04 -36.90
CA GLY A 3 -42.17 21.68 -35.90
C GLY A 3 -40.92 20.90 -35.49
N GLU A 4 -40.69 19.68 -35.98
CA GLU A 4 -39.42 18.99 -35.74
C GLU A 4 -38.33 19.55 -36.66
N ASN A 5 -37.42 20.35 -36.10
CA ASN A 5 -36.16 20.70 -36.76
C ASN A 5 -35.30 19.43 -36.85
N ILE A 6 -35.08 18.94 -38.08
CA ILE A 6 -34.35 17.70 -38.39
C ILE A 6 -32.82 17.91 -38.47
N TYR A 7 -32.34 19.13 -38.23
CA TYR A 7 -30.91 19.43 -38.26
C TYR A 7 -30.36 19.49 -36.84
N ASP A 8 -29.47 18.55 -36.49
CA ASP A 8 -28.55 18.74 -35.37
C ASP A 8 -27.88 20.11 -35.56
N GLU A 9 -28.05 21.01 -34.59
CA GLU A 9 -27.42 22.34 -34.63
C GLU A 9 -25.89 22.16 -34.72
N VAL A 10 -25.34 22.35 -35.92
CA VAL A 10 -23.89 22.28 -36.13
C VAL A 10 -23.27 23.43 -35.36
N SER A 11 -22.53 23.12 -34.30
CA SER A 11 -21.94 24.14 -33.42
C SER A 11 -21.14 25.15 -34.24
N VAL A 12 -21.59 26.41 -34.22
CA VAL A 12 -21.15 27.46 -35.16
C VAL A 12 -19.74 27.98 -34.83
N SER A 13 -19.23 27.72 -33.62
CA SER A 13 -17.91 28.16 -33.16
C SER A 13 -16.89 27.01 -33.07
N ALA A 14 -15.65 27.27 -33.50
CA ALA A 14 -14.54 26.32 -33.33
C ALA A 14 -14.32 25.93 -31.86
N CYS A 15 -14.59 26.84 -30.92
CA CYS A 15 -14.53 26.58 -29.49
C CYS A 15 -15.58 25.57 -29.05
N ASP A 16 -16.82 25.70 -29.53
CA ASP A 16 -17.90 24.77 -29.19
C ASP A 16 -17.65 23.39 -29.79
N ARG A 17 -17.09 23.34 -31.01
CA ARG A 17 -16.68 22.07 -31.64
C ARG A 17 -15.57 21.38 -30.86
N TYR A 18 -14.56 22.13 -30.39
CA TYR A 18 -13.50 21.58 -29.54
C TYR A 18 -14.05 21.09 -28.20
N ARG A 19 -14.92 21.89 -27.56
CA ARG A 19 -15.55 21.57 -26.29
C ARG A 19 -16.34 20.27 -26.35
N THR A 20 -17.19 20.11 -27.38
CA THR A 20 -18.03 18.92 -27.53
C THR A 20 -17.27 17.71 -28.07
N ASN A 21 -16.46 17.88 -29.12
CA ASN A 21 -15.84 16.75 -29.80
C ASN A 21 -14.51 16.30 -29.21
N THR A 22 -13.85 17.13 -28.41
CA THR A 22 -12.54 16.79 -27.83
C THR A 22 -12.62 16.81 -26.31
N TYR A 23 -12.94 17.95 -25.70
CA TYR A 23 -12.88 18.10 -24.25
C TYR A 23 -13.82 17.14 -23.52
N PHE A 24 -15.12 17.15 -23.86
CA PHE A 24 -16.08 16.26 -23.20
C PHE A 24 -15.80 14.79 -23.51
N LYS A 25 -15.43 14.44 -24.75
CA LYS A 25 -15.04 13.04 -25.08
C LYS A 25 -13.85 12.55 -24.24
N VAL A 26 -12.82 13.37 -24.07
CA VAL A 26 -11.66 13.02 -23.23
C VAL A 26 -12.08 12.91 -21.77
N LEU A 27 -12.89 13.84 -21.27
CA LEU A 27 -13.37 13.84 -19.89
C LEU A 27 -14.23 12.61 -19.59
N ASP A 28 -15.16 12.25 -20.48
CA ASP A 28 -15.98 11.04 -20.36
C ASP A 28 -15.11 9.78 -20.38
N GLN A 29 -14.09 9.73 -21.25
CA GLN A 29 -13.15 8.62 -21.27
C GLN A 29 -12.36 8.51 -19.96
N ILE A 30 -11.93 9.65 -19.38
CA ILE A 30 -11.24 9.68 -18.09
C ILE A 30 -12.16 9.18 -16.97
N ILE A 31 -13.39 9.71 -16.89
CA ILE A 31 -14.37 9.33 -15.88
C ILE A 31 -14.71 7.84 -16.01
N SER A 32 -15.00 7.37 -17.22
CA SER A 32 -15.29 5.97 -17.50
C SER A 32 -14.12 5.07 -17.12
N SER A 33 -12.89 5.48 -17.43
CA SER A 33 -11.68 4.71 -17.06
C SER A 33 -11.46 4.66 -15.56
N ILE A 34 -11.65 5.77 -14.84
CA ILE A 34 -11.55 5.83 -13.38
C ILE A 34 -12.62 4.95 -12.75
N ASN A 35 -13.87 5.10 -13.17
CA ASN A 35 -14.98 4.33 -12.62
C ASN A 35 -14.83 2.84 -12.91
N SER A 36 -14.48 2.45 -14.14
CA SER A 36 -14.25 1.06 -14.50
C SER A 36 -13.11 0.45 -13.66
N ARG A 37 -11.97 1.16 -13.57
CA ARG A 37 -10.78 0.67 -12.87
C ARG A 37 -10.94 0.56 -11.35
N PHE A 38 -11.74 1.42 -10.73
CA PHE A 38 -11.90 1.49 -9.27
C PHE A 38 -13.30 1.12 -8.77
N SER A 39 -14.15 0.54 -9.62
CA SER A 39 -15.56 0.23 -9.35
C SER A 39 -15.81 -0.66 -8.11
N GLY A 40 -14.81 -1.42 -7.64
CA GLY A 40 -14.90 -2.24 -6.42
C GLY A 40 -13.99 -1.79 -5.26
N ALA A 41 -13.12 -0.80 -5.48
CA ALA A 41 -12.10 -0.43 -4.50
C ALA A 41 -12.71 0.14 -3.20
N ARG A 42 -13.84 0.84 -3.31
CA ARG A 42 -14.53 1.44 -2.17
C ARG A 42 -15.05 0.40 -1.17
N GLU A 43 -15.61 -0.70 -1.66
CA GLU A 43 -16.14 -1.77 -0.81
C GLU A 43 -15.01 -2.56 -0.13
N ILE A 44 -13.89 -2.77 -0.83
CA ILE A 44 -12.68 -3.34 -0.24
C ILE A 44 -12.14 -2.43 0.88
N LEU A 45 -12.07 -1.12 0.64
CA LEU A 45 -11.61 -0.15 1.64
C LEU A 45 -12.56 -0.07 2.86
N LYS A 46 -13.86 -0.23 2.64
CA LYS A 46 -14.85 -0.35 3.73
C LYS A 46 -14.53 -1.55 4.62
N ASP A 47 -14.28 -2.71 4.05
CA ASP A 47 -13.88 -3.90 4.83
C ASP A 47 -12.51 -3.71 5.51
N LEU A 48 -11.54 -3.11 4.83
CA LEU A 48 -10.22 -2.82 5.40
C LEU A 48 -10.28 -1.85 6.58
N SER A 49 -11.26 -0.94 6.59
CA SER A 49 -11.48 -0.04 7.72
C SER A 49 -11.79 -0.78 9.02
N LEU A 50 -12.28 -2.03 8.95
CA LEU A 50 -12.51 -2.89 10.12
C LEU A 50 -11.20 -3.31 10.79
N LEU A 51 -10.11 -3.42 10.03
CA LEU A 51 -8.79 -3.81 10.54
C LEU A 51 -8.07 -2.65 11.27
N SER A 52 -8.72 -1.49 11.44
CA SER A 52 -8.10 -0.38 12.15
C SER A 52 -7.89 -0.71 13.64
N PRO A 53 -6.78 -0.27 14.25
CA PRO A 53 -6.51 -0.52 15.68
C PRO A 53 -7.65 -0.04 16.59
N GLU A 54 -8.26 1.10 16.28
CA GLU A 54 -9.37 1.67 17.04
C GLU A 54 -10.60 0.76 17.05
N ARG A 55 -10.99 0.21 15.88
CA ARG A 55 -12.13 -0.70 15.78
C ARG A 55 -11.86 -2.03 16.49
N LEU A 56 -10.62 -2.49 16.41
CA LEU A 56 -10.20 -3.74 17.04
C LEU A 56 -10.16 -3.63 18.57
N MET A 57 -9.73 -2.48 19.12
CA MET A 57 -9.82 -2.19 20.56
C MET A 57 -11.27 -2.02 21.04
N ASN A 58 -12.12 -1.33 20.27
CA ASN A 58 -13.50 -1.08 20.66
C ASN A 58 -14.35 -2.36 20.67
N MET A 59 -13.95 -3.37 19.90
CA MET A 59 -14.60 -4.69 19.94
C MET A 59 -14.55 -5.35 21.32
N LYS A 60 -13.43 -5.21 22.04
CA LYS A 60 -13.29 -5.75 23.40
C LYS A 60 -14.22 -5.06 24.40
N LYS A 61 -14.46 -3.75 24.24
CA LYS A 61 -15.23 -2.94 25.19
C LYS A 61 -16.75 -3.13 25.05
N ASP A 62 -17.23 -3.28 23.82
CA ASP A 62 -18.67 -3.19 23.54
C ASP A 62 -19.37 -4.54 23.37
N ASN A 63 -18.66 -5.69 23.33
CA ASN A 63 -19.22 -7.00 22.97
C ASN A 63 -20.13 -6.96 21.72
N LYS A 64 -19.87 -6.01 20.81
CA LYS A 64 -20.71 -5.79 19.62
C LYS A 64 -20.47 -6.92 18.64
N SER A 65 -21.54 -7.52 18.12
CA SER A 65 -21.40 -8.47 17.02
C SER A 65 -20.97 -7.73 15.75
N ILE A 66 -19.97 -8.27 15.07
CA ILE A 66 -19.57 -7.83 13.73
C ILE A 66 -20.67 -8.23 12.74
N PRO A 67 -21.09 -7.35 11.81
CA PRO A 67 -22.05 -7.68 10.76
C PRO A 67 -21.71 -8.98 10.01
N GLU A 68 -22.72 -9.72 9.58
CA GLU A 68 -22.52 -11.01 8.87
C GLU A 68 -21.81 -10.85 7.51
N ASP A 69 -21.98 -9.72 6.85
CA ASP A 69 -21.35 -9.38 5.56
C ASP A 69 -19.90 -8.89 5.68
N SER A 70 -19.34 -8.84 6.89
CA SER A 70 -18.00 -8.31 7.12
C SER A 70 -16.92 -9.15 6.44
N PHE A 71 -15.93 -8.47 5.85
CA PHE A 71 -14.79 -9.07 5.13
C PHE A 71 -15.16 -9.81 3.83
N HIS A 72 -16.41 -9.73 3.36
CA HIS A 72 -16.83 -10.36 2.11
C HIS A 72 -16.02 -9.84 0.90
N ASN A 73 -15.80 -8.53 0.81
CA ASN A 73 -15.07 -7.92 -0.30
C ASN A 73 -13.56 -8.21 -0.21
N ILE A 74 -13.02 -8.27 1.01
CA ILE A 74 -11.62 -8.70 1.22
C ILE A 74 -11.42 -10.15 0.79
N SER A 75 -12.34 -11.06 1.12
CA SER A 75 -12.26 -12.47 0.70
C SER A 75 -12.39 -12.62 -0.83
N ASN A 76 -13.21 -11.80 -1.48
CA ASN A 76 -13.28 -11.77 -2.95
C ASN A 76 -12.02 -11.18 -3.59
N TRP A 77 -11.39 -10.19 -2.94
CA TRP A 77 -10.18 -9.54 -3.44
C TRP A 77 -8.94 -10.43 -3.27
N LEU A 78 -8.79 -11.06 -2.11
CA LEU A 78 -7.70 -11.95 -1.76
C LEU A 78 -8.22 -13.39 -1.78
N LYS A 79 -8.04 -14.06 -2.92
CA LYS A 79 -8.51 -15.45 -3.14
C LYS A 79 -7.99 -16.46 -2.12
N ASP A 80 -6.88 -16.15 -1.47
CA ASP A 80 -6.24 -17.00 -0.47
C ASP A 80 -6.85 -16.84 0.94
N ILE A 81 -7.86 -15.96 1.12
CA ILE A 81 -8.50 -15.68 2.41
C ILE A 81 -9.93 -16.23 2.44
N ASN A 82 -10.24 -16.96 3.51
CA ASN A 82 -11.61 -17.33 3.86
C ASN A 82 -12.23 -16.28 4.79
N GLY A 83 -13.28 -15.59 4.32
CA GLY A 83 -13.94 -14.52 5.09
C GLY A 83 -14.52 -14.96 6.44
N ASN A 84 -15.04 -16.18 6.54
CA ASN A 84 -15.58 -16.71 7.80
C ASN A 84 -14.47 -16.99 8.82
N ASP A 85 -13.33 -17.48 8.34
CA ASP A 85 -12.17 -17.77 9.18
C ASP A 85 -11.52 -16.47 9.63
N LEU A 86 -11.38 -15.50 8.72
CA LEU A 86 -10.94 -14.14 9.03
C LEU A 86 -11.82 -13.48 10.10
N LYS A 87 -13.16 -13.61 10.02
CA LYS A 87 -14.07 -13.06 11.03
C LYS A 87 -13.82 -13.68 12.41
N ARG A 88 -13.64 -15.00 12.49
CA ARG A 88 -13.34 -15.70 13.76
C ARG A 88 -11.99 -15.30 14.32
N GLU A 89 -10.96 -15.31 13.47
CA GLU A 89 -9.60 -14.88 13.81
C GLU A 89 -9.58 -13.44 14.32
N TYR A 90 -10.27 -12.52 13.63
CA TYR A 90 -10.38 -11.12 14.03
C TYR A 90 -11.00 -10.96 15.42
N ILE A 91 -12.11 -11.68 15.71
CA ILE A 91 -12.76 -11.63 17.03
C ILE A 91 -11.81 -12.17 18.10
N MET A 92 -11.22 -13.34 17.88
CA MET A 92 -10.28 -13.95 18.84
C MET A 92 -9.05 -13.07 19.09
N PHE A 93 -8.51 -12.47 18.05
CA PHE A 93 -7.38 -11.55 18.15
C PHE A 93 -7.76 -10.27 18.88
N SER A 94 -8.98 -9.75 18.70
CA SER A 94 -9.44 -8.54 19.40
C SER A 94 -9.47 -8.70 20.92
N HIS A 95 -9.78 -9.89 21.42
CA HIS A 95 -9.78 -10.18 22.85
C HIS A 95 -8.36 -10.32 23.44
N SER A 96 -7.40 -10.79 22.64
CA SER A 96 -6.01 -11.04 23.06
C SER A 96 -5.04 -9.90 22.75
N LEU A 97 -5.42 -8.93 21.91
CA LEU A 97 -4.57 -7.84 21.45
C LEU A 97 -3.92 -7.05 22.60
N SER A 98 -4.69 -6.66 23.61
CA SER A 98 -4.17 -5.84 24.72
C SER A 98 -3.02 -6.54 25.45
N ASP A 99 -3.14 -7.86 25.59
CA ASP A 99 -2.23 -8.68 26.38
C ASP A 99 -0.99 -9.03 25.54
N LEU A 100 -1.18 -9.23 24.23
CA LEU A 100 -0.08 -9.37 23.27
C LEU A 100 0.74 -8.09 23.13
N VAL A 101 0.11 -6.93 23.23
CA VAL A 101 0.78 -5.63 23.09
C VAL A 101 1.50 -5.25 24.38
N SER A 102 0.91 -5.50 25.55
CA SER A 102 1.61 -5.32 26.82
C SER A 102 2.78 -6.30 26.98
N GLY A 103 2.65 -7.52 26.46
CA GLY A 103 3.73 -8.51 26.43
C GLY A 103 4.92 -8.14 25.52
N LEU A 104 4.79 -7.12 24.66
CA LEU A 104 5.89 -6.61 23.84
C LEU A 104 6.80 -5.65 24.62
N GLU A 105 6.29 -5.01 25.67
CA GLU A 105 7.07 -4.20 26.60
C GLU A 105 7.79 -5.14 27.58
N THR A 106 8.83 -5.83 27.11
CA THR A 106 9.72 -6.51 28.06
C THR A 106 10.36 -5.45 28.95
N PRO A 107 10.26 -5.54 30.29
CA PRO A 107 10.99 -4.63 31.16
C PRO A 107 12.48 -4.74 30.84
N LEU A 108 13.13 -3.59 30.58
CA LEU A 108 14.56 -3.47 30.25
C LEU A 108 15.50 -4.10 31.30
N LEU A 109 14.96 -4.42 32.48
CA LEU A 109 15.68 -5.07 33.57
C LEU A 109 14.82 -6.19 34.15
N LEU A 110 15.31 -7.42 34.02
CA LEU A 110 14.70 -8.62 34.61
C LEU A 110 14.91 -8.69 36.14
N HIS A 111 15.90 -7.95 36.65
CA HIS A 111 16.25 -7.86 38.06
C HIS A 111 16.33 -6.38 38.46
N LYS A 112 15.72 -6.02 39.60
CA LYS A 112 16.16 -4.83 40.31
C LYS A 112 17.61 -5.10 40.74
N PRO A 113 18.54 -4.14 40.59
CA PRO A 113 19.81 -4.28 41.29
C PRO A 113 19.48 -4.28 42.78
N ASP A 114 19.52 -5.46 43.40
CA ASP A 114 19.53 -5.57 44.84
C ASP A 114 20.76 -4.79 45.32
N GLY A 115 20.53 -3.73 46.09
CA GLY A 115 21.60 -2.90 46.67
C GLY A 115 22.48 -3.71 47.64
N PRO A 116 23.51 -3.10 48.27
CA PRO A 116 23.65 -1.67 48.54
C PRO A 116 25.00 -1.08 48.06
N ASP A 117 25.03 0.25 48.03
CA ASP A 117 26.17 1.10 48.39
C ASP A 117 27.58 0.59 48.01
N ASP A 118 28.13 1.12 46.92
CA ASP A 118 29.53 1.52 46.89
C ASP A 118 29.71 2.57 45.79
N THR A 119 29.95 3.79 46.28
CA THR A 119 30.49 4.92 45.55
C THR A 119 31.72 4.50 44.74
N TYR A 120 31.64 4.59 43.42
CA TYR A 120 32.82 4.85 42.61
C TYR A 120 32.58 6.16 41.87
N ASP A 121 33.11 7.22 42.47
CA ASP A 121 33.50 8.43 41.79
C ASP A 121 34.35 8.07 40.57
N THR A 122 33.91 8.48 39.39
CA THR A 122 34.84 8.92 38.35
C THR A 122 34.20 10.12 37.68
N ASP A 123 34.58 11.27 38.24
CA ASP A 123 34.37 12.60 37.73
C ASP A 123 35.02 12.84 36.37
N SER A 124 34.52 13.91 35.74
CA SER A 124 35.07 14.70 34.63
C SER A 124 34.56 14.31 33.24
N SER A 125 33.43 14.86 32.77
CA SER A 125 33.13 16.26 32.36
C SER A 125 33.46 16.53 30.89
N ASP A 126 32.44 16.72 30.06
CA ASP A 126 32.25 18.02 29.42
C ASP A 126 30.81 18.25 28.92
N ASN A 127 30.15 19.12 29.70
CA ASN A 127 29.12 20.10 29.38
C ASN A 127 29.31 20.80 28.01
N THR A 128 28.36 21.45 27.36
CA THR A 128 26.90 21.65 27.44
C THR A 128 26.55 22.47 26.19
N ASN A 129 25.31 22.34 25.71
CA ASN A 129 24.36 23.41 25.31
C ASN A 129 23.45 22.85 24.20
N THR A 130 22.26 22.32 24.54
CA THR A 130 20.96 23.05 24.65
C THR A 130 20.64 23.78 23.34
N ASP A 131 19.59 23.41 22.62
CA ASP A 131 18.23 23.79 23.01
C ASP A 131 17.24 22.64 23.21
N ASP A 132 16.76 22.58 24.45
CA ASP A 132 15.55 21.94 24.93
C ASP A 132 14.33 22.81 24.60
N GLU A 133 13.21 22.17 24.23
CA GLU A 133 11.95 22.45 24.92
C GLU A 133 11.32 21.11 25.29
N ASN A 134 11.80 20.57 26.41
CA ASN A 134 11.04 19.65 27.24
C ASN A 134 9.83 20.37 27.84
N ASN A 135 8.65 19.75 27.76
CA ASN A 135 7.72 19.86 28.88
C ASN A 135 7.31 18.46 29.32
N THR A 136 7.97 18.02 30.38
CA THR A 136 7.66 16.86 31.19
C THR A 136 6.30 17.05 31.86
N GLY A 137 5.28 16.42 31.29
CA GLY A 137 4.03 16.10 31.95
C GLY A 137 3.96 14.59 32.16
N LEU A 138 3.91 14.16 33.41
CA LEU A 138 3.63 12.80 33.85
C LEU A 138 2.31 12.32 33.19
N ALA A 139 2.41 11.56 32.09
CA ALA A 139 1.26 10.96 31.42
C ALA A 139 1.64 9.54 31.01
N ASN A 140 0.81 8.57 31.39
CA ASN A 140 0.89 7.18 30.96
C ASN A 140 1.24 7.11 29.46
N PRO A 141 2.19 6.27 29.01
CA PRO A 141 2.31 6.00 27.61
C PRO A 141 1.11 5.10 27.25
N GLU A 142 -0.01 5.69 26.87
CA GLU A 142 -0.94 4.96 26.02
C GLU A 142 -0.19 4.71 24.72
N THR A 143 0.48 3.56 24.62
CA THR A 143 1.16 3.11 23.41
C THR A 143 0.15 3.15 22.28
N LYS A 144 0.29 4.12 21.37
CA LYS A 144 -0.63 4.29 20.26
C LYS A 144 -0.47 3.10 19.31
N ILE A 145 -1.37 2.12 19.43
CA ILE A 145 -1.36 0.93 18.58
C ILE A 145 -1.57 1.37 17.14
N THR A 146 -0.62 1.00 16.29
CA THR A 146 -0.62 1.31 14.86
C THR A 146 -0.75 0.03 14.07
N ILE A 147 -1.19 0.09 12.81
CA ILE A 147 -1.26 -1.09 11.92
C ILE A 147 0.08 -1.84 11.88
N ASN A 148 1.20 -1.10 11.86
CA ASN A 148 2.54 -1.68 11.89
C ASN A 148 2.85 -2.45 13.19
N THR A 149 2.37 -1.96 14.35
CA THR A 149 2.59 -2.68 15.61
C THR A 149 1.79 -3.98 15.64
N ILE A 150 0.58 -3.99 15.08
CA ILE A 150 -0.23 -5.21 14.94
C ILE A 150 0.45 -6.23 14.03
N LEU A 151 0.96 -5.79 12.87
CA LEU A 151 1.73 -6.65 11.96
C LEU A 151 3.00 -7.20 12.63
N HIS A 152 3.67 -6.39 13.43
CA HIS A 152 4.85 -6.78 14.20
C HIS A 152 4.51 -7.83 15.27
N VAL A 153 3.39 -7.66 16.01
CA VAL A 153 2.88 -8.67 16.96
C VAL A 153 2.62 -10.00 16.24
N LEU A 154 1.92 -9.96 15.09
CA LEU A 154 1.56 -11.16 14.33
C LEU A 154 2.80 -11.91 13.80
N SER A 155 3.88 -11.18 13.48
CA SER A 155 5.12 -11.77 12.96
C SER A 155 6.08 -12.24 14.07
N ASN A 156 6.31 -11.43 15.12
CA ASN A 156 7.29 -11.73 16.16
C ASN A 156 6.93 -12.94 17.02
N TYR A 157 5.65 -13.08 17.36
CA TYR A 157 5.17 -14.23 18.11
C TYR A 157 4.89 -15.44 17.20
N ASN A 158 5.25 -15.37 15.91
CA ASN A 158 4.97 -16.39 14.90
C ASN A 158 3.47 -16.78 14.83
N LEU A 159 2.59 -15.80 15.07
CA LEU A 159 1.14 -15.96 15.07
C LEU A 159 0.57 -16.23 13.67
N MET A 160 1.40 -16.23 12.63
CA MET A 160 1.02 -16.59 11.25
C MET A 160 0.34 -17.95 11.14
N SER A 161 0.73 -18.92 11.97
CA SER A 161 0.10 -20.25 11.96
C SER A 161 -1.25 -20.28 12.68
N ALA A 162 -1.44 -19.40 13.68
CA ALA A 162 -2.67 -19.33 14.47
C ALA A 162 -3.72 -18.41 13.84
N PHE A 163 -3.28 -17.36 13.15
CA PHE A 163 -4.13 -16.35 12.49
C PHE A 163 -3.68 -16.09 11.04
N PRO A 164 -3.71 -17.11 10.16
CA PRO A 164 -3.21 -16.99 8.79
C PRO A 164 -3.99 -15.99 7.95
N ASN A 165 -5.32 -15.97 8.07
CA ASN A 165 -6.18 -15.08 7.27
C ASN A 165 -6.02 -13.63 7.72
N LEU A 166 -5.97 -13.40 9.04
CA LEU A 166 -5.77 -12.08 9.63
C LEU A 166 -4.40 -11.52 9.27
N TYR A 167 -3.35 -12.34 9.35
CA TYR A 167 -2.01 -11.93 8.92
C TYR A 167 -1.99 -11.52 7.45
N LEU A 168 -2.61 -12.30 6.57
CA LEU A 168 -2.64 -11.98 5.14
C LEU A 168 -3.45 -10.70 4.86
N ALA A 169 -4.56 -10.49 5.56
CA ALA A 169 -5.36 -9.27 5.46
C ALA A 169 -4.56 -8.03 5.91
N TYR A 170 -3.84 -8.11 7.03
CA TYR A 170 -2.96 -7.04 7.49
C TYR A 170 -1.76 -6.82 6.58
N LYS A 171 -1.19 -7.88 6.01
CA LYS A 171 -0.11 -7.79 5.03
C LYS A 171 -0.59 -7.04 3.78
N ALA A 172 -1.78 -7.38 3.27
CA ALA A 172 -2.39 -6.70 2.15
C ALA A 172 -2.67 -5.21 2.48
N LEU A 173 -3.19 -4.92 3.68
CA LEU A 173 -3.37 -3.54 4.15
C LEU A 173 -2.06 -2.76 4.16
N GLY A 174 -0.95 -3.38 4.58
CA GLY A 174 0.38 -2.79 4.58
C GLY A 174 0.98 -2.54 3.19
N THR A 175 0.46 -3.18 2.13
CA THR A 175 0.90 -2.94 0.74
C THR A 175 0.18 -1.80 0.05
N ILE A 176 -0.91 -1.28 0.65
CA ILE A 176 -1.67 -0.16 0.07
C ILE A 176 -0.84 1.12 0.26
N PRO A 177 -0.56 1.87 -0.82
CA PRO A 177 0.21 3.10 -0.71
C PRO A 177 -0.57 4.15 0.09
N ALA A 178 0.04 4.62 1.18
CA ALA A 178 -0.54 5.67 2.02
C ALA A 178 -0.40 7.08 1.42
N THR A 179 0.52 7.26 0.46
CA THR A 179 0.82 8.56 -0.15
C THR A 179 0.98 8.46 -1.67
N SER A 180 0.87 9.60 -2.36
CA SER A 180 1.10 9.72 -3.80
C SER A 180 2.58 9.63 -4.20
N ALA A 181 3.52 9.62 -3.24
CA ALA A 181 4.96 9.73 -3.51
C ALA A 181 5.48 8.64 -4.47
N SER A 182 5.00 7.40 -4.35
CA SER A 182 5.37 6.31 -5.27
C SER A 182 4.88 6.55 -6.70
N ALA A 183 3.66 7.09 -6.85
CA ALA A 183 3.13 7.49 -8.15
C ALA A 183 3.90 8.68 -8.73
N GLU A 184 4.23 9.68 -7.91
CA GLU A 184 5.04 10.84 -8.32
C GLU A 184 6.44 10.45 -8.79
N ARG A 185 7.11 9.54 -8.08
CA ARG A 185 8.39 8.96 -8.51
C ARG A 185 8.26 8.26 -9.86
N THR A 186 7.18 7.52 -10.07
CA THR A 186 6.88 6.86 -11.35
C THR A 186 6.69 7.89 -12.47
N PHE A 187 5.90 8.96 -12.24
CA PHE A 187 5.73 10.04 -13.22
C PHE A 187 7.03 10.80 -13.52
N SER A 188 7.91 10.97 -12.53
CA SER A 188 9.25 11.52 -12.74
C SER A 188 10.06 10.65 -13.70
N LYS A 189 9.98 9.31 -13.59
CA LYS A 189 10.58 8.39 -14.58
C LYS A 189 9.92 8.49 -15.95
N VAL A 190 8.58 8.55 -16.01
CA VAL A 190 7.85 8.76 -17.28
C VAL A 190 8.36 10.02 -17.98
N LYS A 191 8.60 11.12 -17.26
CA LYS A 191 9.11 12.37 -17.84
C LYS A 191 10.51 12.23 -18.44
N LEU A 192 11.39 11.40 -17.85
CA LEU A 192 12.71 11.10 -18.41
C LEU A 192 12.62 10.21 -19.66
N ILE A 193 11.66 9.28 -19.65
CA ILE A 193 11.44 8.34 -20.75
C ILE A 193 10.72 9.06 -21.91
N LYS A 194 9.61 9.72 -21.68
CA LYS A 194 8.83 10.40 -22.73
C LYS A 194 9.25 11.86 -22.85
N THR A 195 10.37 12.09 -23.54
CA THR A 195 10.87 13.43 -23.83
C THR A 195 10.12 14.07 -25.00
N ARG A 196 10.28 15.38 -25.18
CA ARG A 196 9.68 16.13 -26.31
C ARG A 196 10.03 15.52 -27.68
N LEU A 197 11.26 15.02 -27.84
CA LEU A 197 11.71 14.39 -29.09
C LEU A 197 11.21 12.94 -29.24
N ARG A 198 10.74 12.31 -28.16
CA ARG A 198 10.23 10.94 -28.12
C ARG A 198 8.75 10.91 -27.71
N SER A 199 7.97 11.87 -28.20
CA SER A 199 6.55 12.02 -27.85
C SER A 199 5.66 10.94 -28.48
N THR A 200 6.10 10.34 -29.59
CA THR A 200 5.38 9.34 -30.39
C THR A 200 5.71 7.88 -30.03
N ILE A 201 6.24 7.64 -28.82
CA ILE A 201 6.50 6.26 -28.35
C ILE A 201 5.19 5.49 -28.20
N ASP A 202 5.17 4.25 -28.71
CA ASP A 202 4.04 3.33 -28.53
C ASP A 202 3.84 2.94 -27.06
N GLN A 203 2.59 2.62 -26.69
CA GLN A 203 2.22 2.28 -25.32
C GLN A 203 2.97 1.05 -24.80
N ASN A 204 3.08 -0.02 -25.59
CA ASN A 204 3.78 -1.24 -25.17
C ASN A 204 5.25 -0.98 -24.87
N ARG A 205 5.88 -0.14 -25.71
CA ARG A 205 7.28 0.24 -25.54
C ARG A 205 7.46 1.14 -24.32
N LEU A 206 6.54 2.07 -24.07
CA LEU A 206 6.57 2.93 -22.89
C LEU A 206 6.46 2.10 -21.60
N GLU A 207 5.50 1.18 -21.54
CA GLU A 207 5.29 0.30 -20.39
C GLU A 207 6.52 -0.57 -20.10
N SER A 208 7.09 -1.19 -21.14
CA SER A 208 8.32 -1.99 -21.01
C SER A 208 9.50 -1.18 -20.47
N LEU A 209 9.72 0.04 -20.98
CA LEU A 209 10.79 0.92 -20.50
C LEU A 209 10.54 1.41 -19.07
N MET A 210 9.28 1.65 -18.71
CA MET A 210 8.88 2.03 -17.36
C MET A 210 9.21 0.92 -16.36
N LEU A 211 8.88 -0.34 -16.69
CA LEU A 211 9.18 -1.49 -15.85
C LEU A 211 10.69 -1.61 -15.58
N ILE A 212 11.51 -1.57 -16.63
CA ILE A 212 12.98 -1.60 -16.52
C ILE A 212 13.52 -0.41 -15.69
N SER A 213 12.88 0.76 -15.79
CA SER A 213 13.34 1.94 -15.05
C SER A 213 12.92 1.96 -13.57
N CYS A 214 11.83 1.28 -13.21
CA CYS A 214 11.34 1.19 -11.84
C CYS A 214 11.99 0.02 -11.09
N GLU A 215 12.06 -1.15 -11.71
CA GLU A 215 12.54 -2.41 -11.12
C GLU A 215 14.03 -2.64 -11.41
N LYS A 216 14.87 -1.65 -11.10
CA LYS A 216 16.32 -1.71 -11.40
C LYS A 216 17.11 -2.66 -10.51
N ASP A 217 16.52 -3.03 -9.37
CA ASP A 217 17.04 -3.91 -8.35
C ASP A 217 16.83 -5.40 -8.68
N ILE A 218 15.94 -5.71 -9.63
CA ILE A 218 15.75 -7.07 -10.12
C ILE A 218 16.93 -7.44 -11.04
N GLN A 219 17.70 -8.45 -10.66
CA GLN A 219 18.78 -8.98 -11.49
C GLN A 219 18.20 -9.71 -12.71
N ILE A 220 18.70 -9.37 -13.89
CA ILE A 220 18.29 -9.98 -15.15
C ILE A 220 19.37 -10.95 -15.61
N ASN A 221 18.96 -12.17 -15.97
CA ASN A 221 19.85 -13.13 -16.60
C ASN A 221 20.11 -12.72 -18.05
N TYR A 222 21.27 -12.10 -18.30
CA TYR A 222 21.63 -11.61 -19.63
C TYR A 222 21.69 -12.71 -20.69
N ASN A 223 22.10 -13.93 -20.33
CA ASN A 223 22.19 -15.04 -21.29
C ASN A 223 20.78 -15.44 -21.77
N GLU A 224 19.83 -15.55 -20.85
CA GLU A 224 18.44 -15.85 -21.19
C GLU A 224 17.81 -14.78 -22.10
N VAL A 225 18.14 -13.50 -21.85
CA VAL A 225 17.69 -12.39 -22.70
C VAL A 225 18.30 -12.48 -24.10
N ILE A 226 19.61 -12.77 -24.20
CA ILE A 226 20.30 -12.95 -25.48
C ILE A 226 19.70 -14.13 -26.25
N ASP A 227 19.45 -15.25 -25.57
CA ASP A 227 18.87 -16.45 -26.17
C ASP A 227 17.45 -16.17 -26.69
N THR A 228 16.62 -15.53 -25.87
CA THR A 228 15.24 -15.15 -26.23
C THR A 228 15.23 -14.18 -27.42
N PHE A 229 16.14 -13.20 -27.42
CA PHE A 229 16.27 -12.24 -28.51
C PHE A 229 16.81 -12.89 -29.78
N GLY A 230 17.78 -13.79 -29.67
CA GLY A 230 18.32 -14.59 -30.78
C GLY A 230 17.27 -15.45 -31.45
N LEU A 231 16.38 -16.08 -30.68
CA LEU A 231 15.29 -16.90 -31.21
C LEU A 231 14.19 -16.11 -31.92
N SER A 232 14.14 -14.78 -31.76
CA SER A 232 13.09 -13.95 -32.38
C SER A 232 13.19 -13.83 -33.90
N SER A 233 14.36 -14.08 -34.49
CA SER A 233 14.59 -14.02 -35.93
C SER A 233 15.72 -14.95 -36.36
N GLN A 234 15.59 -15.57 -37.53
CA GLN A 234 16.63 -16.44 -38.07
C GLN A 234 17.99 -15.73 -38.22
N VAL A 235 17.97 -14.45 -38.61
CA VAL A 235 19.20 -13.62 -38.74
C VAL A 235 19.87 -13.41 -37.38
N LEU A 236 19.09 -13.20 -36.32
CA LEU A 236 19.61 -12.98 -34.97
C LEU A 236 20.10 -14.29 -34.36
N LYS A 237 19.41 -15.39 -34.63
CA LYS A 237 19.83 -16.73 -34.21
C LYS A 237 21.21 -17.06 -34.74
N ASP A 238 21.43 -16.84 -36.03
CA ASP A 238 22.71 -17.12 -36.68
C ASP A 238 23.84 -16.21 -36.13
N ALA A 239 23.53 -14.97 -35.74
CA ALA A 239 24.51 -14.01 -35.23
C ALA A 239 24.82 -14.13 -33.72
N LEU A 240 23.85 -14.57 -32.91
CA LEU A 240 23.95 -14.56 -31.44
C LEU A 240 24.12 -15.95 -30.83
N MET A 241 23.63 -17.02 -31.47
CA MET A 241 23.62 -18.38 -30.91
C MET A 241 24.76 -19.27 -31.41
N PHE A 242 25.46 -18.87 -32.46
CA PHE A 242 26.58 -19.61 -33.02
C PHE A 242 27.90 -18.87 -32.79
N LYS A 243 28.52 -19.13 -31.63
CA LYS A 243 29.94 -18.89 -31.37
C LYS A 243 30.51 -20.05 -30.58
#